data_AF-A0A4V3RB70-F1
#
_entry.id   AF-A0A4V3RB70-F1
#
_cell.length_a   1.000
_cell.length_b   1.000
_cell.length_c   1.000
_cell.angle_alpha   90.00
_cell.angle_beta   90.00
_cell.angle_gamma   90.00
#
_symmetry.space_group_name_H-M   'P 1'
#
loop_
_entity.id
_entity.type
_entity.pdbx_description
1 polymer ?
#
loop_
_entity_poly.entity_id
_entity_poly.type
_entity_poly.pdbx_seq_one_letter_code
_entity_poly.pdbx_strand_id
1 'polypeptide(L)'
;MDKTRSGEFVSPQIGKMGIIDGLNNGDFTLPDGQVFNIKNDGVQPVKLSVQLAGMSDGDFIETQFDCGWNPEIIKAVKQTSLSGTNLKWGY
;
A
#
# COMPACT_ATOMS: atom_id res chain seq x y z
N MET A 1 10.86 10.74 -1.95
CA MET A 1 11.06 10.55 -0.50
C MET A 1 11.48 11.89 0.09
N ASP A 2 10.56 12.60 0.75
CA ASP A 2 10.84 13.90 1.36
C ASP A 2 11.54 13.71 2.71
N LYS A 3 12.74 14.27 2.84
CA LYS A 3 13.46 14.39 4.11
C LYS A 3 12.96 15.65 4.82
N THR A 4 12.74 15.58 6.13
CA THR A 4 12.65 16.80 6.93
C THR A 4 13.98 17.56 6.86
N ARG A 5 13.97 18.88 7.14
CA ARG A 5 15.21 19.69 7.23
C ARG A 5 16.24 19.12 8.24
N SER A 6 15.82 18.28 9.18
CA SER A 6 16.68 17.61 10.17
C SER A 6 17.13 16.20 9.78
N GLY A 7 16.76 15.69 8.59
CA GLY A 7 17.14 14.35 8.14
C GLY A 7 16.30 13.20 8.72
N GLU A 8 15.25 13.50 9.49
CA GLU A 8 14.29 12.50 9.96
C GLU A 8 13.37 12.08 8.81
N PHE A 9 13.14 10.78 8.71
CA PHE A 9 12.19 10.19 7.77
C PHE A 9 10.77 10.56 8.21
N VAL A 10 10.00 11.21 7.34
CA VAL A 10 8.58 11.44 7.60
C VAL A 10 7.87 10.09 7.45
N SER A 11 7.55 9.46 8.57
CA SER A 11 6.63 8.32 8.56
C SER A 11 5.21 8.86 8.36
N PRO A 12 4.36 8.19 7.56
CA PRO A 12 2.95 8.56 7.50
C PRO A 12 2.36 8.48 8.92
N GLN A 13 1.54 9.47 9.28
CA GLN A 13 0.82 9.47 10.55
C GLN A 13 -0.40 8.57 10.39
N ILE A 14 -0.32 7.35 10.92
CA ILE A 14 -1.37 6.34 10.79
C ILE A 14 -2.27 6.37 12.03
N GLY A 15 -3.49 6.88 11.87
CA GLY A 15 -4.50 6.91 12.93
C GLY A 15 -5.35 5.64 12.98
N LYS A 16 -5.47 4.92 11.86
CA LYS A 16 -6.20 3.66 11.74
C LYS A 16 -5.46 2.68 10.83
N MET A 17 -5.46 1.40 11.20
CA MET A 17 -4.84 0.35 10.39
C MET A 17 -5.70 -0.93 10.32
N GLY A 18 -5.45 -1.74 9.30
CA GLY A 18 -6.06 -3.05 9.15
C GLY A 18 -5.27 -3.96 8.21
N ILE A 19 -5.81 -5.14 7.93
CA ILE A 19 -5.18 -6.14 7.08
C ILE A 19 -5.62 -5.91 5.64
N ILE A 20 -4.69 -6.06 4.70
CA ILE A 20 -5.03 -6.24 3.28
C ILE A 20 -5.17 -7.75 3.07
N ASP A 21 -6.41 -8.22 2.99
CA ASP A 21 -6.76 -9.62 2.76
C ASP A 21 -7.54 -9.79 1.45
N GLY A 22 -7.95 -11.03 1.12
CA GLY A 22 -8.81 -11.29 -0.02
C GLY A 22 -8.18 -11.10 -1.41
N LEU A 23 -6.90 -10.72 -1.51
CA LEU A 23 -6.21 -10.46 -2.79
C LEU A 23 -6.16 -11.65 -3.76
N ASN A 24 -6.44 -12.88 -3.31
CA ASN A 24 -6.57 -14.03 -4.21
C ASN A 24 -7.93 -14.07 -4.96
N ASN A 25 -8.93 -13.32 -4.48
CA ASN A 25 -10.31 -13.39 -4.94
C ASN A 25 -10.80 -12.09 -5.60
N GLY A 26 -10.04 -10.99 -5.47
CA GLY A 26 -10.37 -9.71 -6.08
C GLY A 26 -9.41 -8.60 -5.67
N ASP A 27 -9.64 -7.42 -6.22
CA ASP A 27 -8.92 -6.20 -5.87
C ASP A 27 -9.29 -5.76 -4.44
N PHE A 28 -8.32 -5.21 -3.72
CA PHE A 28 -8.52 -4.64 -2.40
C PHE A 28 -8.67 -3.11 -2.49
N THR A 29 -9.73 -2.58 -1.87
CA THR A 29 -9.98 -1.14 -1.71
C THR A 29 -10.58 -0.86 -0.33
N LEU A 30 -10.47 0.38 0.15
CA LEU A 30 -11.23 0.81 1.32
C LEU A 30 -12.59 1.39 0.90
N PRO A 31 -13.59 1.39 1.80
CA PRO A 31 -14.89 1.99 1.54
C PRO A 31 -14.78 3.44 1.05
N ASP A 32 -15.74 3.84 0.21
CA ASP A 32 -15.87 5.21 -0.32
C ASP A 32 -14.64 5.73 -1.09
N GLY A 33 -13.73 4.84 -1.52
CA GLY A 33 -12.50 5.21 -2.22
C GLY A 33 -11.46 5.87 -1.31
N GLN A 34 -11.57 5.67 0.00
CA GLN A 34 -10.57 6.13 0.97
C GLN A 34 -9.18 5.64 0.57
N VAL A 35 -8.23 6.57 0.52
CA VAL A 35 -6.84 6.29 0.19
C VAL A 35 -6.06 5.88 1.44
N PHE A 36 -5.01 5.08 1.25
CA PHE A 36 -4.23 4.50 2.33
C PHE A 36 -2.76 4.29 1.93
N ASN A 37 -1.88 4.16 2.91
CA ASN A 37 -0.52 3.67 2.73
C ASN A 37 -0.47 2.16 2.96
N ILE A 38 0.48 1.49 2.31
CA ILE A 38 0.74 0.07 2.51
C ILE A 38 1.91 -0.10 3.48
N LYS A 39 1.72 -0.96 4.49
CA LYS A 39 2.81 -1.56 5.25
C LYS A 39 3.05 -2.98 4.74
N ASN A 40 4.27 -3.26 4.27
CA ASN A 40 4.72 -4.64 4.11
C ASN A 40 5.29 -5.11 5.45
N ASP A 41 4.50 -5.87 6.19
CA ASP A 41 4.85 -6.44 7.49
C ASP A 41 5.47 -7.85 7.35
N GLY A 42 5.91 -8.19 6.13
CA GLY A 42 6.68 -9.39 5.84
C GLY A 42 8.19 -9.20 6.07
N VAL A 43 8.96 -10.20 5.62
CA VAL A 43 10.43 -10.25 5.77
C VAL A 43 11.18 -9.97 4.47
N GLN A 44 10.48 -9.82 3.35
CA GLN A 44 11.06 -9.53 2.03
C GLN A 44 10.21 -8.48 1.29
N PRO A 45 10.80 -7.68 0.40
CA PRO A 45 10.04 -6.80 -0.49
C PRO A 45 9.06 -7.57 -1.36
N VAL A 46 7.93 -6.94 -1.68
CA VAL A 46 6.91 -7.54 -2.56
C VAL A 46 6.61 -6.61 -3.72
N LYS A 47 6.43 -7.17 -4.92
CA LYS A 47 5.93 -6.41 -6.07
C LYS A 47 4.42 -6.58 -6.17
N LEU A 48 3.71 -5.46 -6.28
CA LEU A 48 2.25 -5.43 -6.40
C LEU A 48 1.85 -4.52 -7.55
N SER A 49 0.76 -4.87 -8.22
CA SER A 49 0.06 -3.94 -9.09
C SER A 49 -0.91 -3.09 -8.26
N VAL A 50 -0.78 -1.78 -8.31
CA VAL A 50 -1.57 -0.83 -7.49
C VAL A 50 -2.07 0.33 -8.33
N GLN A 51 -3.20 0.92 -7.91
CA GLN A 51 -3.67 2.21 -8.40
C GLN A 51 -3.31 3.27 -7.37
N LEU A 52 -2.49 4.26 -7.75
CA LEU A 52 -2.16 5.40 -6.91
C LEU A 52 -3.35 6.37 -6.82
N ALA A 53 -3.45 7.14 -5.74
CA ALA A 53 -4.57 8.06 -5.47
C ALA A 53 -4.88 9.06 -6.59
N GLY A 54 -3.85 9.52 -7.33
CA GLY A 54 -3.99 10.48 -8.43
C GLY A 54 -4.22 9.84 -9.81
N MET A 55 -4.30 8.52 -9.90
CA MET A 55 -4.50 7.81 -11.17
C MET A 55 -5.98 7.62 -11.49
N SER A 56 -6.29 7.56 -12.79
CA SER A 56 -7.63 7.23 -13.27
C SER A 56 -8.07 5.85 -12.79
N ASP A 57 -9.38 5.68 -12.63
CA ASP A 57 -9.96 4.41 -12.19
C ASP A 57 -9.73 3.30 -13.21
N GLY A 58 -9.19 2.17 -12.73
CA GLY A 58 -8.82 1.02 -13.55
C GLY A 58 -7.39 1.04 -14.08
N ASP A 59 -6.64 2.12 -13.89
CA ASP A 59 -5.22 2.18 -14.26
C ASP A 59 -4.34 1.66 -13.11
N PHE A 60 -3.56 0.62 -13.39
CA PHE A 60 -2.64 0.00 -12.42
C PHE A 60 -1.20 0.06 -12.90
N ILE A 61 -0.28 0.29 -11.95
CA ILE A 61 1.16 0.18 -12.16
C ILE A 61 1.75 -0.90 -11.26
N GLU A 62 2.80 -1.57 -11.72
CA GLU A 62 3.60 -2.45 -10.87
C GLU A 62 4.65 -1.63 -10.11
N THR A 63 4.72 -1.81 -8.79
CA THR A 63 5.77 -1.21 -7.95
C THR A 63 6.21 -2.17 -6.85
N GLN A 64 7.41 -1.95 -6.31
CA GLN A 64 7.95 -2.72 -5.20
C GLN A 64 7.66 -2.00 -3.87
N PHE A 65 7.19 -2.77 -2.89
CA PHE A 65 6.97 -2.35 -1.52
C PHE A 65 8.00 -3.02 -0.60
N ASP A 66 8.90 -2.23 -0.04
CA ASP A 66 9.89 -2.70 0.92
C ASP A 66 9.25 -2.95 2.29
N CYS A 67 9.92 -3.75 3.12
CA CYS A 67 9.44 -4.05 4.47
C CYS A 67 9.30 -2.76 5.30
N GLY A 68 8.16 -2.59 5.97
CA GLY A 68 7.80 -1.37 6.67
C GLY A 68 6.72 -0.56 5.95
N TRP A 69 6.55 0.68 6.39
CA TRP A 69 5.60 1.61 5.79
C TRP A 69 6.16 2.20 4.50
N ASN A 70 5.36 2.18 3.45
CA ASN A 70 5.72 2.71 2.14
C ASN A 70 4.96 4.02 1.90
N PRO A 71 5.62 5.04 1.32
CA PRO A 71 5.08 6.40 1.23
C PRO A 71 3.99 6.57 0.18
N GLU A 72 3.81 5.60 -0.73
CA GLU A 72 2.82 5.65 -1.80
C GLU A 72 1.41 5.71 -1.22
N ILE A 73 0.62 6.65 -1.74
CA ILE A 73 -0.79 6.82 -1.38
C ILE A 73 -1.61 6.02 -2.39
N ILE A 74 -2.20 4.92 -1.93
CA ILE A 74 -2.86 3.90 -2.72
C ILE A 74 -4.38 4.06 -2.65
N LYS A 75 -5.04 3.88 -3.78
CA LYS A 75 -6.50 3.77 -3.89
C LYS A 75 -6.95 2.31 -3.96
N ALA A 76 -6.23 1.48 -4.71
CA ALA A 76 -6.52 0.06 -4.86
C ALA A 76 -5.25 -0.79 -4.99
N VAL A 77 -5.32 -2.03 -4.50
CA VAL A 77 -4.33 -3.08 -4.77
C VAL A 77 -4.99 -4.12 -5.66
N LYS A 78 -4.37 -4.41 -6.81
CA LYS A 78 -4.91 -5.39 -7.76
C LYS A 78 -4.82 -6.80 -7.19
N GLN A 79 -5.80 -7.63 -7.51
CA GLN A 79 -5.79 -9.06 -7.26
C GLN A 79 -4.44 -9.68 -7.65
N THR A 80 -3.94 -10.56 -6.80
CA THR A 80 -2.70 -11.30 -7.04
C THR A 80 -2.75 -12.70 -6.42
N SER A 81 -2.05 -13.64 -7.04
CA SER A 81 -1.86 -15.00 -6.51
C SER A 81 -0.62 -15.11 -5.62
N LEU A 82 0.02 -13.99 -5.25
CA LEU A 82 1.13 -14.00 -4.30
C LEU A 82 0.64 -14.54 -2.94
N SER A 83 1.24 -15.64 -2.51
CA SER A 83 0.99 -16.24 -1.20
C SER A 83 2.00 -15.74 -0.17
N GLY A 84 1.63 -15.82 1.12
CA GLY A 84 2.53 -15.47 2.22
C GLY A 84 2.82 -13.96 2.35
N THR A 85 2.04 -13.10 1.69
CA THR A 85 2.12 -11.65 1.87
C THR A 85 1.51 -11.27 3.22
N ASN A 86 2.25 -10.50 4.01
CA ASN A 86 1.74 -9.91 5.26
C ASN A 86 1.62 -8.40 5.06
N LEU A 87 0.50 -7.99 4.47
CA LEU A 87 0.26 -6.59 4.10
C LEU A 87 -0.77 -5.95 5.03
N LYS A 88 -0.51 -4.71 5.43
CA LYS A 88 -1.45 -3.87 6.18
C LYS A 88 -1.73 -2.59 5.39
N TRP A 89 -2.89 -2.01 5.62
CA TRP A 89 -3.22 -0.65 5.18
C TRP A 89 -3.25 0.29 6.39
N GLY A 90 -3.04 1.58 6.15
CA GLY A 90 -3.26 2.61 7.18
C GLY A 90 -3.43 4.02 6.60
N TYR A 91 -4.14 4.86 7.34
CA TYR A 91 -4.32 6.30 7.08
C TYR A 91 -4.64 7.06 8.37
#